data_AF-A0A3C1H317-F1
#
_entry.id   AF-A0A3C1H317-F1
#
_cell.length_a   1.000
_cell.length_b   1.000
_cell.length_c   1.000
_cell.angle_alpha   90.00
_cell.angle_beta   90.00
_cell.angle_gamma   90.00
#
_symmetry.space_group_name_H-M   'P 1'
#
loop_
_entity.id
_entity.type
_entity.pdbx_description
1 polymer ?
#
loop_
_entity_poly.entity_id
_entity_poly.type
_entity_poly.pdbx_seq_one_letter_code
_entity_poly.pdbx_strand_id
1 'polypeptide(L)'
;LHNLIWEQNLYTWSDDSALWYSGDDRVDIVAYDKYNTVYNRHDGKTSGPNLDAESGIFYKLVGYVDGKKMVAMAENSTVPSLTNLQVEHADWLYFCPWYNTDQDPFVIGEAYQDLDELKKVYLSDFCITLDELPEDLFKTTVKPVSGTTTTTTGKESGKADLLGDVNLDKAVDVEDAVLLARYLAEDETAVIDAQGKLNADMNASGGPDTDDTGLILRKIAKLD
;
A
#
# COMPACT_ATOMS: atom_id res chain seq x y z
N LEU A 1 -13.18 18.93 3.08
CA LEU A 1 -13.53 17.65 2.41
C LEU A 1 -12.64 16.60 3.08
N HIS A 2 -13.23 15.57 3.67
CA HIS A 2 -12.51 14.58 4.50
C HIS A 2 -12.88 13.14 4.16
N ASN A 3 -13.46 12.97 2.97
CA ASN A 3 -13.90 11.71 2.40
C ASN A 3 -13.22 11.49 1.03
N LEU A 4 -12.03 12.09 0.86
CA LEU A 4 -11.23 12.01 -0.35
C LEU A 4 -9.99 11.19 -0.04
N ILE A 5 -9.66 10.29 -0.94
CA ILE A 5 -8.35 9.65 -1.05
C ILE A 5 -7.64 10.37 -2.19
N TRP A 6 -6.49 10.96 -1.92
CA TRP A 6 -5.72 11.76 -2.86
C TRP A 6 -4.75 10.87 -3.62
N GLU A 7 -5.11 10.57 -4.86
CA GLU A 7 -4.26 9.86 -5.80
C GLU A 7 -3.49 10.86 -6.68
N GLN A 8 -2.18 10.68 -6.81
CA GLN A 8 -1.34 11.49 -7.69
C GLN A 8 -0.68 10.63 -8.77
N ASN A 9 -0.88 11.03 -10.03
CA ASN A 9 -0.12 10.47 -11.13
C ASN A 9 1.35 10.88 -11.08
N LEU A 10 2.22 9.88 -11.25
CA LEU A 10 3.64 10.04 -11.52
C LEU A 10 4.03 9.23 -12.75
N TYR A 11 5.13 9.63 -13.37
CA TYR A 11 5.70 8.95 -14.53
C TYR A 11 7.13 8.52 -14.24
N THR A 12 7.71 7.68 -15.09
CA THR A 12 9.05 7.08 -14.86
C THR A 12 10.02 7.34 -16.01
N TRP A 13 9.83 8.46 -16.72
CA TRP A 13 10.65 8.89 -17.86
C TRP A 13 12.13 9.06 -17.51
N SER A 14 12.40 9.48 -16.27
CA SER A 14 13.73 9.66 -15.68
C SER A 14 13.59 9.76 -14.16
N ASP A 15 14.70 9.69 -13.42
CA ASP A 15 14.69 9.88 -11.96
C ASP A 15 14.10 11.24 -11.55
N ASP A 16 14.27 12.28 -12.38
CA ASP A 16 13.67 13.61 -12.17
C ASP A 16 12.13 13.59 -12.17
N SER A 17 11.49 12.52 -12.65
CA SER A 17 10.04 12.39 -12.54
C SER A 17 9.58 12.33 -11.07
N ALA A 18 10.42 11.89 -10.15
CA ALA A 18 10.13 11.92 -8.71
C ALA A 18 9.99 13.35 -8.15
N LEU A 19 10.57 14.36 -8.81
CA LEU A 19 10.47 15.77 -8.40
C LEU A 19 9.04 16.32 -8.51
N TRP A 20 8.16 15.64 -9.23
CA TRP A 20 6.74 15.99 -9.36
C TRP A 20 5.88 15.40 -8.22
N TYR A 21 6.46 14.58 -7.35
CA TYR A 21 5.76 14.04 -6.19
C TYR A 21 5.44 15.15 -5.19
N SER A 22 4.17 15.27 -4.80
CA SER A 22 3.71 16.35 -3.92
C SER A 22 4.06 16.14 -2.44
N GLY A 23 4.58 14.96 -2.09
CA GLY A 23 5.04 14.61 -0.74
C GLY A 23 4.07 13.73 0.05
N ASP A 24 4.61 13.02 1.03
CA ASP A 24 3.92 12.03 1.86
C ASP A 24 2.71 12.60 2.62
N ASP A 25 2.70 13.91 2.90
CA ASP A 25 1.65 14.63 3.65
C ASP A 25 0.46 15.07 2.79
N ARG A 26 0.50 14.85 1.47
CA ARG A 26 -0.54 15.28 0.51
C ARG A 26 -1.07 14.18 -0.39
N VAL A 27 -0.41 13.02 -0.40
CA VAL A 27 -0.71 11.93 -1.34
C VAL A 27 -0.94 10.65 -0.57
N ASP A 28 -2.05 9.98 -0.87
CA ASP A 28 -2.44 8.70 -0.30
C ASP A 28 -2.01 7.54 -1.21
N ILE A 29 -2.17 7.70 -2.54
CA ILE A 29 -1.84 6.69 -3.57
C ILE A 29 -1.04 7.37 -4.69
N VAL A 30 -0.04 6.67 -5.23
CA VAL A 30 0.61 7.09 -6.48
C VAL A 30 0.15 6.20 -7.63
N ALA A 31 -0.03 6.79 -8.81
CA ALA A 31 -0.56 6.06 -9.94
C ALA A 31 0.17 6.35 -11.26
N TYR A 32 -0.06 5.50 -12.25
CA TYR A 32 0.49 5.60 -13.59
C TYR A 32 -0.57 5.35 -14.65
N ASP A 33 -0.56 6.16 -15.71
CA ASP A 33 -1.45 5.99 -16.86
C ASP A 33 -0.73 5.22 -17.97
N LYS A 34 -1.10 3.96 -18.17
CA LYS A 34 -0.42 3.03 -19.09
C LYS A 34 -1.12 2.94 -20.45
N TYR A 35 -0.71 3.80 -21.39
CA TYR A 35 -1.13 3.73 -22.79
C TYR A 35 -0.01 3.25 -23.71
N ASN A 36 0.23 1.94 -23.72
CA ASN A 36 1.41 1.30 -24.33
C ASN A 36 1.10 0.40 -25.54
N THR A 37 -0.05 0.57 -26.18
CA THR A 37 -0.44 -0.19 -27.39
C THR A 37 0.10 0.44 -28.68
N VAL A 38 0.46 1.72 -28.64
CA VAL A 38 0.97 2.49 -29.80
C VAL A 38 2.36 3.06 -29.49
N TYR A 39 2.42 4.06 -28.61
CA TYR A 39 3.67 4.64 -28.13
C TYR A 39 4.16 3.91 -26.89
N ASN A 40 5.44 4.13 -26.53
CA ASN A 40 6.02 3.56 -25.30
C ASN A 40 5.83 2.03 -25.20
N ARG A 41 5.89 1.36 -26.35
CA ARG A 41 5.63 -0.07 -26.51
C ARG A 41 6.95 -0.84 -26.58
N HIS A 42 7.08 -1.84 -25.72
CA HIS A 42 8.33 -2.61 -25.55
C HIS A 42 8.14 -4.14 -25.56
N ASP A 43 6.91 -4.63 -25.75
CA ASP A 43 6.54 -6.06 -25.79
C ASP A 43 6.96 -6.80 -27.07
N GLY A 44 7.75 -6.14 -27.94
CA GLY A 44 8.19 -6.67 -29.23
C GLY A 44 7.12 -6.68 -30.32
N LYS A 45 5.93 -6.12 -30.07
CA LYS A 45 4.86 -5.99 -31.07
C LYS A 45 4.71 -4.54 -31.55
N THR A 46 3.97 -4.36 -32.63
CA THR A 46 3.66 -3.02 -33.21
C THR A 46 2.17 -2.68 -33.20
N SER A 47 1.30 -3.64 -32.84
CA SER A 47 -0.15 -3.48 -32.85
C SER A 47 -0.82 -4.51 -31.94
N GLY A 48 -2.08 -4.26 -31.58
CA GLY A 48 -2.88 -5.15 -30.74
C GLY A 48 -2.55 -5.02 -29.25
N PRO A 49 -3.13 -5.88 -28.40
CA PRO A 49 -3.01 -5.77 -26.95
C PRO A 49 -1.56 -5.92 -26.49
N ASN A 50 -1.17 -5.10 -25.52
CA ASN A 50 0.13 -5.17 -24.85
C ASN A 50 -0.07 -5.73 -23.42
N LEU A 51 0.26 -7.01 -23.26
CA LEU A 51 0.07 -7.79 -22.03
C LEU A 51 1.23 -7.64 -21.01
N ASP A 52 2.20 -6.76 -21.29
CA ASP A 52 3.32 -6.46 -20.40
C ASP A 52 2.80 -5.91 -19.06
N ALA A 53 3.37 -6.39 -17.95
CA ALA A 53 3.05 -5.97 -16.60
C ALA A 53 3.67 -4.62 -16.23
N GLU A 54 4.61 -4.13 -17.03
CA GLU A 54 5.36 -2.90 -16.79
C GLU A 54 6.01 -2.90 -15.40
N SER A 55 6.56 -4.05 -14.97
CA SER A 55 7.17 -4.24 -13.64
C SER A 55 8.28 -3.23 -13.36
N GLY A 56 9.06 -2.86 -14.37
CA GLY A 56 10.08 -1.82 -14.26
C GLY A 56 9.51 -0.42 -13.94
N ILE A 57 8.29 -0.11 -14.43
CA ILE A 57 7.59 1.13 -14.09
C ILE A 57 7.04 1.03 -12.66
N PHE A 58 6.39 -0.09 -12.33
CA PHE A 58 5.84 -0.35 -10.99
C PHE A 58 6.90 -0.15 -9.90
N TYR A 59 8.04 -0.84 -10.00
CA TYR A 59 9.09 -0.75 -8.98
C TYR A 59 9.79 0.61 -8.90
N LYS A 60 9.85 1.37 -10.01
CA LYS A 60 10.32 2.75 -9.96
C LYS A 60 9.39 3.63 -9.14
N LEU A 61 8.08 3.49 -9.31
CA LEU A 61 7.09 4.24 -8.53
C LEU A 61 7.13 3.86 -7.06
N VAL A 62 7.22 2.56 -6.74
CA VAL A 62 7.46 2.08 -5.37
C VAL A 62 8.71 2.72 -4.78
N GLY A 63 9.80 2.80 -5.56
CA GLY A 63 11.04 3.46 -5.15
C GLY A 63 10.91 4.97 -4.93
N TYR A 64 10.15 5.69 -5.76
CA TYR A 64 9.93 7.13 -5.61
C TYR A 64 9.22 7.49 -4.30
N VAL A 65 8.38 6.59 -3.79
CA VAL A 65 7.65 6.76 -2.52
C VAL A 65 8.25 5.96 -1.38
N ASP A 66 9.46 5.40 -1.54
CA ASP A 66 10.16 4.61 -0.53
C ASP A 66 9.29 3.46 0.05
N GLY A 67 8.43 2.87 -0.78
CA GLY A 67 7.48 1.82 -0.39
C GLY A 67 6.36 2.26 0.57
N LYS A 68 6.22 3.55 0.86
CA LYS A 68 5.24 4.07 1.84
C LYS A 68 3.84 4.27 1.29
N LYS A 69 3.67 4.25 -0.04
CA LYS A 69 2.39 4.49 -0.72
C LYS A 69 2.08 3.33 -1.65
N MET A 70 0.80 2.97 -1.73
CA MET A 70 0.34 2.02 -2.73
C MET A 70 0.53 2.59 -4.14
N VAL A 71 0.77 1.69 -5.10
CA VAL A 71 1.00 2.04 -6.51
C VAL A 71 -0.11 1.46 -7.37
N ALA A 72 -0.79 2.29 -8.14
CA ALA A 72 -1.94 1.91 -8.98
C ALA A 72 -1.73 2.19 -10.47
N MET A 73 -2.50 1.50 -11.31
CA MET A 73 -2.61 1.76 -12.74
C MET A 73 -3.92 2.51 -12.99
N ALA A 74 -3.92 3.82 -12.72
CA ALA A 74 -5.12 4.66 -12.71
C ALA A 74 -5.84 4.73 -14.06
N GLU A 75 -5.08 4.62 -15.14
CA GLU A 75 -5.60 4.44 -16.48
C GLU A 75 -4.78 3.40 -17.24
N ASN A 76 -5.41 2.69 -18.17
CA ASN A 76 -4.68 1.90 -19.14
C ASN A 76 -5.41 1.71 -20.46
N SER A 77 -4.65 1.38 -21.51
CA SER A 77 -5.19 0.68 -22.66
C SER A 77 -5.40 -0.79 -22.32
N THR A 78 -4.42 -1.66 -22.58
CA THR A 78 -4.49 -3.10 -22.28
C THR A 78 -4.33 -3.40 -20.80
N VAL A 79 -5.16 -4.28 -20.22
CA VAL A 79 -4.88 -4.86 -18.89
C VAL A 79 -3.74 -5.88 -19.03
N PRO A 80 -2.68 -5.82 -18.21
CA PRO A 80 -1.60 -6.80 -18.26
C PRO A 80 -2.09 -8.24 -18.10
N SER A 81 -1.33 -9.22 -18.60
CA SER A 81 -1.69 -10.61 -18.39
C SER A 81 -1.56 -11.01 -16.91
N LEU A 82 -2.44 -11.89 -16.45
CA LEU A 82 -2.39 -12.46 -15.09
C LEU A 82 -1.03 -13.10 -14.82
N THR A 83 -0.50 -13.81 -15.81
CA THR A 83 0.77 -14.52 -15.69
C THR A 83 1.94 -13.55 -15.50
N ASN A 84 2.01 -12.46 -16.27
CA ASN A 84 3.09 -11.48 -16.10
C ASN A 84 2.98 -10.76 -14.76
N LEU A 85 1.77 -10.35 -14.34
CA LEU A 85 1.54 -9.73 -13.03
C LEU A 85 2.09 -10.60 -11.89
N GLN A 86 1.73 -11.88 -11.87
CA GLN A 86 2.11 -12.82 -10.82
C GLN A 86 3.59 -13.22 -10.86
N VAL A 87 4.16 -13.44 -12.04
CA VAL A 87 5.56 -13.88 -12.18
C VAL A 87 6.52 -12.73 -11.89
N GLU A 88 6.18 -11.53 -12.31
CA GLU A 88 7.02 -10.34 -12.15
C GLU A 88 6.77 -9.58 -10.86
N HIS A 89 5.76 -9.98 -10.08
CA HIS A 89 5.34 -9.32 -8.83
C HIS A 89 5.03 -7.82 -9.02
N ALA A 90 4.42 -7.50 -10.16
CA ALA A 90 3.93 -6.16 -10.47
C ALA A 90 2.50 -6.02 -9.92
N ASP A 91 2.39 -5.97 -8.60
CA ASP A 91 1.14 -6.01 -7.86
C ASP A 91 0.47 -4.61 -7.82
N TRP A 92 0.07 -4.11 -8.99
CA TRP A 92 -0.69 -2.86 -9.11
C TRP A 92 -1.97 -2.93 -8.26
N LEU A 93 -2.21 -1.92 -7.42
CA LEU A 93 -3.36 -1.87 -6.50
C LEU A 93 -4.70 -2.08 -7.22
N TYR A 94 -4.84 -1.43 -8.37
CA TYR A 94 -5.95 -1.64 -9.29
C TYR A 94 -5.50 -1.31 -10.71
N PHE A 95 -6.31 -1.73 -11.70
CA PHE A 95 -6.21 -1.31 -13.09
C PHE A 95 -7.56 -0.73 -13.56
N CYS A 96 -7.53 0.20 -14.50
CA CYS A 96 -8.74 0.86 -14.99
C CYS A 96 -8.60 1.17 -16.50
N PRO A 97 -9.10 0.28 -17.37
CA PRO A 97 -9.15 0.57 -18.79
C PRO A 97 -9.97 1.83 -19.02
N TRP A 98 -9.51 2.70 -19.91
CA TRP A 98 -10.30 3.87 -20.29
C TRP A 98 -11.65 3.46 -20.92
N TYR A 99 -12.61 4.38 -20.96
CA TYR A 99 -13.92 4.09 -21.52
C TYR A 99 -13.85 3.90 -23.05
N ASN A 100 -14.83 3.15 -23.59
CA ASN A 100 -14.97 2.99 -25.03
C ASN A 100 -15.47 4.28 -25.70
N THR A 101 -14.86 4.63 -26.82
CA THR A 101 -15.44 5.54 -27.83
C THR A 101 -15.68 4.80 -29.15
N ASP A 102 -16.33 5.45 -30.11
CA ASP A 102 -16.51 4.89 -31.46
C ASP A 102 -15.16 4.65 -32.17
N GLN A 103 -14.14 5.44 -31.83
CA GLN A 103 -12.80 5.36 -32.39
C GLN A 103 -11.90 4.43 -31.58
N ASP A 104 -12.02 4.48 -30.25
CA ASP A 104 -11.11 3.85 -29.31
C ASP A 104 -11.90 3.00 -28.29
N PRO A 105 -12.26 1.76 -28.65
CA PRO A 105 -12.92 0.82 -27.74
C PRO A 105 -11.93 0.19 -26.74
N PHE A 106 -11.41 0.96 -25.78
CA PHE A 106 -10.36 0.52 -24.85
C PHE A 106 -10.74 -0.68 -23.96
N VAL A 107 -12.02 -0.89 -23.63
CA VAL A 107 -12.48 -1.97 -22.73
C VAL A 107 -12.71 -3.30 -23.45
N ILE A 108 -13.11 -3.27 -24.72
CA ILE A 108 -13.54 -4.48 -25.44
C ILE A 108 -12.93 -4.65 -26.83
N GLY A 109 -12.25 -3.63 -27.34
CA GLY A 109 -11.69 -3.65 -28.68
C GLY A 109 -10.47 -4.55 -28.76
N GLU A 110 -10.41 -5.40 -29.78
CA GLU A 110 -9.31 -6.35 -29.99
C GLU A 110 -7.95 -5.66 -30.22
N ALA A 111 -7.94 -4.37 -30.58
CA ALA A 111 -6.71 -3.59 -30.64
C ALA A 111 -6.13 -3.26 -29.25
N TYR A 112 -6.97 -3.31 -28.21
CA TYR A 112 -6.67 -2.87 -26.85
C TYR A 112 -6.76 -3.99 -25.82
N GLN A 113 -7.64 -4.96 -25.96
CA GLN A 113 -7.76 -6.08 -25.01
C GLN A 113 -7.61 -7.43 -25.70
N ASP A 114 -6.88 -8.32 -25.03
CA ASP A 114 -7.03 -9.75 -25.24
C ASP A 114 -8.19 -10.21 -24.36
N LEU A 115 -9.34 -10.51 -24.96
CA LEU A 115 -10.56 -10.81 -24.20
C LEU A 115 -10.47 -12.12 -23.42
N ASP A 116 -9.64 -13.06 -23.85
CA ASP A 116 -9.46 -14.32 -23.13
C ASP A 116 -8.55 -14.12 -21.92
N GLU A 117 -7.50 -13.31 -22.06
CA GLU A 117 -6.68 -12.92 -20.92
C GLU A 117 -7.44 -12.00 -19.95
N LEU A 118 -8.27 -11.08 -20.44
CA LEU A 118 -9.10 -10.22 -19.60
C LEU A 118 -10.07 -11.05 -18.76
N LYS A 119 -10.75 -12.04 -19.36
CA LYS A 119 -11.59 -12.99 -18.61
C LYS A 119 -10.77 -13.76 -17.59
N LYS A 120 -9.57 -14.21 -17.95
CA LYS A 120 -8.68 -14.94 -17.04
C LYS A 120 -8.27 -14.10 -15.83
N VAL A 121 -7.98 -12.81 -16.00
CA VAL A 121 -7.71 -11.89 -14.88
C VAL A 121 -8.96 -11.76 -14.00
N TYR A 122 -10.11 -11.38 -14.56
CA TYR A 122 -11.36 -11.17 -13.82
C TYR A 122 -11.92 -12.41 -13.12
N LEU A 123 -11.55 -13.62 -13.55
CA LEU A 123 -11.98 -14.89 -12.94
C LEU A 123 -10.92 -15.51 -12.03
N SER A 124 -9.84 -14.78 -11.73
CA SER A 124 -8.75 -15.28 -10.89
C SER A 124 -8.87 -14.77 -9.46
N ASP A 125 -8.41 -15.58 -8.50
CA ASP A 125 -8.31 -15.20 -7.08
C ASP A 125 -7.32 -14.02 -6.83
N PHE A 126 -6.57 -13.60 -7.87
CA PHE A 126 -5.67 -12.46 -7.81
C PHE A 126 -6.41 -11.12 -8.00
N CYS A 127 -7.53 -11.12 -8.73
CA CYS A 127 -8.25 -9.91 -9.08
C CYS A 127 -9.54 -9.82 -8.27
N ILE A 128 -9.62 -8.84 -7.37
CA ILE A 128 -10.85 -8.58 -6.61
C ILE A 128 -11.90 -7.96 -7.53
N THR A 129 -13.09 -8.57 -7.60
CA THR A 129 -14.24 -8.07 -8.36
C THR A 129 -15.33 -7.51 -7.45
N LEU A 130 -16.35 -6.89 -8.06
CA LEU A 130 -17.45 -6.24 -7.34
C LEU A 130 -18.16 -7.17 -6.36
N ASP A 131 -18.36 -8.44 -6.72
CA ASP A 131 -19.03 -9.44 -5.89
C ASP A 131 -18.19 -9.94 -4.71
N GLU A 132 -16.90 -9.62 -4.69
CA GLU A 132 -15.96 -9.98 -3.62
C GLU A 132 -15.71 -8.83 -2.63
N LEU A 133 -16.17 -7.62 -2.94
CA LEU A 133 -16.06 -6.48 -2.03
C LEU A 133 -16.90 -6.69 -0.75
N PRO A 134 -16.45 -6.20 0.43
CA PRO A 134 -17.21 -6.31 1.67
C PRO A 134 -18.62 -5.70 1.56
N GLU A 135 -19.65 -6.41 2.01
CA GLU A 135 -21.05 -5.94 1.99
C GLU A 135 -21.30 -4.68 2.85
N ASP A 136 -20.38 -4.38 3.75
CA ASP A 136 -20.41 -3.24 4.67
C ASP A 136 -19.41 -2.14 4.31
N LEU A 137 -18.81 -2.18 3.11
CA LEU A 137 -17.81 -1.21 2.64
C LEU A 137 -18.21 0.26 2.84
N PHE A 138 -19.50 0.58 2.74
CA PHE A 138 -20.05 1.94 2.94
C PHE A 138 -20.88 2.11 4.22
N LYS A 139 -20.97 1.09 5.08
CA LYS A 139 -21.71 1.19 6.34
C LYS A 139 -20.84 1.87 7.39
N THR A 140 -20.96 3.19 7.47
CA THR A 140 -20.29 3.98 8.50
C THR A 140 -20.94 3.75 9.87
N THR A 141 -20.34 2.92 10.73
CA THR A 141 -20.40 3.14 12.19
C THR A 141 -19.21 4.00 12.61
N VAL A 142 -19.10 5.21 12.05
CA VAL A 142 -18.12 6.19 12.52
C VAL A 142 -18.89 7.20 13.37
N LYS A 143 -18.87 7.02 14.68
CA LYS A 143 -19.13 8.15 15.60
C LYS A 143 -18.11 9.23 15.26
N PRO A 144 -18.45 10.53 15.29
CA PRO A 144 -17.45 11.57 15.09
C PRO A 144 -16.37 11.38 16.14
N VAL A 145 -15.17 10.97 15.71
CA VAL A 145 -13.98 11.05 16.53
C VAL A 145 -13.74 12.54 16.70
N SER A 146 -14.09 13.05 17.88
CA SER A 146 -13.59 14.33 18.36
C SER A 146 -12.07 14.22 18.32
N GLY A 147 -11.42 15.10 17.55
CA GLY A 147 -10.01 15.00 17.21
C GLY A 147 -9.16 14.63 18.42
N THR A 148 -8.55 13.46 18.36
CA THR A 148 -7.38 13.19 19.19
C THR A 148 -6.22 13.64 18.35
N THR A 149 -5.69 14.80 18.70
CA THR A 149 -4.44 15.35 18.19
C THR A 149 -3.38 14.26 18.14
N THR A 150 -2.98 13.84 16.94
CA THR A 150 -1.68 13.23 16.71
C THR A 150 -0.65 14.24 17.17
N THR A 151 -0.16 14.08 18.39
CA THR A 151 0.99 14.83 18.89
C THR A 151 2.20 14.05 18.44
N THR A 152 2.73 14.39 17.26
CA THR A 152 4.12 14.07 16.93
C THR A 152 5.04 14.86 17.85
N THR A 153 6.04 14.16 18.39
CA THR A 153 7.23 14.67 19.09
C THR A 153 7.02 15.42 20.41
N GLY A 154 6.88 14.65 21.48
CA GLY A 154 7.33 15.02 22.82
C GLY A 154 8.22 13.90 23.35
N LYS A 155 9.48 14.21 23.66
CA LYS A 155 10.40 13.35 24.41
C LYS A 155 9.73 12.99 25.75
N GLU A 156 9.10 11.82 25.85
CA GLU A 156 8.46 11.39 27.09
C GLU A 156 9.54 10.98 28.10
N SER A 157 9.89 11.94 28.95
CA SER A 157 10.76 11.76 30.11
C SER A 157 10.01 11.00 31.21
N GLY A 158 9.70 9.72 30.96
CA GLY A 158 9.18 8.77 31.94
C GLY A 158 10.13 7.58 32.06
N LYS A 159 10.09 6.87 33.19
CA LYS A 159 10.86 5.64 33.37
C LYS A 159 9.98 4.45 32.96
N ALA A 160 10.52 3.51 32.19
CA ALA A 160 9.85 2.23 31.96
C ALA A 160 9.64 1.48 33.29
N ASP A 161 8.43 0.97 33.50
CA ASP A 161 8.06 0.19 34.68
C ASP A 161 8.47 -1.28 34.50
N LEU A 162 8.18 -1.84 33.33
CA LEU A 162 8.59 -3.17 32.91
C LEU A 162 8.89 -3.15 31.41
N LEU A 163 10.17 -3.12 31.05
CA LEU A 163 10.60 -3.13 29.64
C LEU A 163 10.05 -4.36 28.90
N GLY A 164 9.35 -4.11 27.80
CA GLY A 164 8.71 -5.10 26.94
C GLY A 164 7.25 -5.42 27.27
N ASP A 165 6.70 -4.91 28.38
CA ASP A 165 5.28 -5.03 28.76
C ASP A 165 4.50 -3.86 28.13
N VAL A 166 4.06 -4.07 26.90
CA VAL A 166 3.43 -3.07 26.04
C VAL A 166 1.94 -2.93 26.39
N ASN A 167 1.29 -4.04 26.73
CA ASN A 167 -0.14 -4.08 27.06
C ASN A 167 -0.44 -3.76 28.55
N LEU A 168 0.59 -3.60 29.40
CA LEU A 168 0.53 -3.28 30.82
C LEU A 168 -0.11 -4.36 31.70
N ASP A 169 -0.06 -5.62 31.27
CA ASP A 169 -0.60 -6.76 32.02
C ASP A 169 0.39 -7.35 33.05
N LYS A 170 1.62 -6.81 33.11
CA LYS A 170 2.74 -7.21 33.99
C LYS A 170 3.42 -8.51 33.58
N ALA A 171 3.15 -9.02 32.39
CA ALA A 171 3.91 -10.05 31.71
C ALA A 171 4.68 -9.43 30.53
N VAL A 172 5.65 -10.19 30.01
CA VAL A 172 6.29 -9.85 28.74
C VAL A 172 6.15 -11.09 27.87
N ASP A 173 5.22 -11.05 26.92
CA ASP A 173 4.88 -12.19 26.09
C ASP A 173 4.48 -11.78 24.65
N VAL A 174 4.00 -12.75 23.89
CA VAL A 174 3.72 -12.56 22.46
C VAL A 174 2.63 -11.52 22.21
N GLU A 175 1.72 -11.30 23.17
CA GLU A 175 0.67 -10.28 23.06
C GLU A 175 1.27 -8.88 22.98
N ASP A 176 2.37 -8.61 23.70
CA ASP A 176 3.10 -7.35 23.66
C ASP A 176 3.73 -7.10 22.28
N ALA A 177 4.40 -8.12 21.74
CA ALA A 177 5.04 -8.04 20.44
C ALA A 177 4.00 -7.83 19.32
N VAL A 178 2.85 -8.51 19.41
CA VAL A 178 1.75 -8.36 18.46
C VAL A 178 1.10 -6.98 18.59
N LEU A 179 0.84 -6.50 19.80
CA LEU A 179 0.26 -5.17 20.03
C LEU A 179 1.18 -4.07 19.49
N LEU A 180 2.49 -4.16 19.75
CA LEU A 180 3.47 -3.22 19.22
C LEU A 180 3.55 -3.26 17.70
N ALA A 181 3.62 -4.45 17.09
CA ALA A 181 3.66 -4.59 15.64
C ALA A 181 2.42 -3.99 14.96
N ARG A 182 1.23 -4.22 15.54
CA ARG A 182 -0.03 -3.65 15.04
C ARG A 182 -0.04 -2.12 15.19
N TYR A 183 0.38 -1.60 16.33
CA TYR A 183 0.49 -0.16 16.56
C TYR A 183 1.45 0.51 15.56
N LEU A 184 2.59 -0.11 15.26
CA LEU A 184 3.57 0.40 14.30
C LEU A 184 3.10 0.29 12.84
N ALA A 185 2.22 -0.68 12.55
CA ALA A 185 1.52 -0.80 11.28
C ALA A 185 0.32 0.13 11.16
N GLU A 186 0.13 1.07 12.10
CA GLU A 186 -0.96 2.04 12.15
C GLU A 186 -2.36 1.38 12.21
N ASP A 187 -2.47 0.19 12.81
CA ASP A 187 -3.76 -0.45 13.10
C ASP A 187 -4.54 0.38 14.13
N GLU A 188 -5.67 0.97 13.69
CA GLU A 188 -6.50 1.87 14.50
C GLU A 188 -7.05 1.24 15.79
N THR A 189 -7.07 -0.09 15.88
CA THR A 189 -7.55 -0.81 17.08
C THR A 189 -6.43 -1.19 18.05
N ALA A 190 -5.17 -1.04 17.65
CA ALA A 190 -3.99 -1.28 18.48
C ALA A 190 -3.60 0.00 19.24
N VAL A 191 -4.23 0.23 20.38
CA VAL A 191 -3.94 1.38 21.23
C VAL A 191 -2.93 1.01 22.30
N ILE A 192 -1.83 1.74 22.38
CA ILE A 192 -0.81 1.61 23.43
C ILE A 192 -0.86 2.85 24.33
N ASP A 193 -1.03 2.64 25.63
CA ASP A 193 -0.98 3.69 26.65
C ASP A 193 0.41 4.34 26.73
N ALA A 194 0.50 5.57 27.26
CA ALA A 194 1.78 6.29 27.38
C ALA A 194 2.86 5.45 28.11
N GLN A 195 2.49 4.76 29.20
CA GLN A 195 3.40 3.86 29.91
C GLN A 195 3.79 2.63 29.06
N GLY A 196 2.87 2.10 28.27
CA GLY A 196 3.14 1.00 27.33
C GLY A 196 4.15 1.41 26.26
N LYS A 197 4.09 2.66 25.78
CA LYS A 197 5.08 3.21 24.84
C LYS A 197 6.47 3.34 25.47
N LEU A 198 6.55 3.75 26.74
CA LEU A 198 7.81 3.78 27.48
C LEU A 198 8.38 2.38 27.73
N ASN A 199 7.51 1.39 27.97
CA ASN A 199 7.91 0.00 28.13
C ASN A 199 8.33 -0.63 26.80
N ALA A 200 7.74 -0.21 25.68
CA ALA A 200 8.02 -0.70 24.34
C ALA A 200 9.39 -0.26 23.82
N ASP A 201 9.90 0.92 24.21
CA ASP A 201 11.22 1.45 23.83
C ASP A 201 12.37 0.66 24.50
N MET A 202 12.61 -0.55 24.01
CA MET A 202 13.56 -1.53 24.53
C MET A 202 15.00 -1.14 24.20
N ASN A 203 15.23 -0.47 23.08
CA ASN A 203 16.54 -0.01 22.63
C ASN A 203 16.90 1.41 23.16
N ALA A 204 15.98 2.08 23.85
CA ALA A 204 16.10 3.46 24.33
C ALA A 204 16.34 4.48 23.21
N SER A 205 15.75 4.26 22.03
CA SER A 205 15.78 5.18 20.88
C SER A 205 14.98 6.45 21.12
N GLY A 206 14.11 6.47 22.13
CA GLY A 206 13.27 7.59 22.52
C GLY A 206 11.79 7.42 22.14
N GLY A 207 11.39 6.23 21.69
CA GLY A 207 10.01 5.83 21.45
C GLY A 207 9.92 4.46 20.78
N PRO A 208 8.71 3.86 20.67
CA PRO A 208 8.55 2.53 20.09
C PRO A 208 8.87 2.52 18.59
N ASP A 209 9.66 1.55 18.15
CA ASP A 209 10.02 1.33 16.74
C ASP A 209 10.03 -0.17 16.36
N THR A 210 10.34 -0.47 15.09
CA THR A 210 10.33 -1.85 14.58
C THR A 210 11.43 -2.73 15.19
N ASP A 211 12.55 -2.16 15.65
CA ASP A 211 13.64 -2.93 16.26
C ASP A 211 13.24 -3.41 17.66
N ASP A 212 12.43 -2.64 18.38
CA ASP A 212 11.89 -3.00 19.69
C ASP A 212 11.07 -4.29 19.67
N THR A 213 10.28 -4.50 18.62
CA THR A 213 9.46 -5.72 18.47
C THR A 213 10.35 -6.97 18.45
N GLY A 214 11.51 -6.90 17.79
CA GLY A 214 12.51 -7.97 17.80
C GLY A 214 13.15 -8.19 19.17
N LEU A 215 13.38 -7.11 19.93
CA LEU A 215 13.94 -7.20 21.28
C LEU A 215 12.96 -7.82 22.28
N ILE A 216 11.66 -7.50 22.16
CA ILE A 216 10.60 -8.16 22.96
C ILE A 216 10.60 -9.66 22.65
N LEU A 217 10.60 -10.06 21.38
CA LEU A 217 10.62 -11.47 20.97
C LEU A 217 11.86 -12.23 21.48
N ARG A 218 13.04 -11.61 21.45
CA ARG A 218 14.26 -12.19 22.03
C ARG A 218 14.15 -12.37 23.54
N LYS A 219 13.58 -11.39 24.25
CA LYS A 219 13.35 -11.46 25.70
C LYS A 219 12.40 -12.59 26.07
N ILE A 220 11.32 -12.76 25.32
CA ILE A 220 10.37 -13.88 25.47
C ILE A 220 11.08 -15.22 25.25
N ALA A 221 11.93 -15.29 24.22
CA ALA A 221 12.70 -16.48 23.90
C ALA A 221 13.87 -16.76 24.86
N LYS A 222 14.14 -15.87 25.83
CA LYS A 222 15.30 -15.92 26.75
C LYS A 222 16.63 -15.99 25.99
N LEU A 223 16.70 -15.27 24.88
CA LEU A 223 17.88 -15.11 24.04
C LEU A 223 18.48 -13.75 24.36
N ASP A 224 19.41 -13.72 25.32
CA ASP A 224 20.22 -12.52 25.61
C ASP A 224 20.97 -12.06 24.34
#